data_AF-A0A087TNF2-F1
#
_entry.id   AF-A0A087TNF2-F1
#
_cell.length_a   1.000
_cell.length_b   1.000
_cell.length_c   1.000
_cell.angle_alpha   90.00
_cell.angle_beta   90.00
_cell.angle_gamma   90.00
#
_symmetry.space_group_name_H-M   'P 1'
#
loop_
_entity.id
_entity.type
_entity.pdbx_description
1 polymer ?
#
loop_
_entity_poly.entity_id
_entity_poly.type
_entity_poly.pdbx_seq_one_letter_code
_entity_poly.pdbx_strand_id
1 'polypeptide(L)'
;MVPPDLTPPASSSKSSRDYVTAHKISLLALIKEFCYVRQRTLLKPVDAKIDDSAWDHSFRQDRDFASTMLKLIQNPDMDLKRLINIIHPVMHSKTYQLFIDRLQKLRKNGVAAIMDYIGTLDSLLVEPAPILPVIQKSSVLGLFIRHMLLAFDKLSFSLVTKLCYKFHVYFDAAFEQCLDESAEMNNSDSPLDEKLDDSYYEDFQVIVSQKQAEFFIAQQAALLQINESAALSPSDLQQKIKELMKGNPELYEACYLSYLNSLRVKEYRGARDNLYHHFDRNTTLPQECKASAASEDLARSSRYAALNLAIVHALFGHKDEALAALNEAIMVAQEVNDNVCLQYSLAWLYRLTVDNKEILIERSIAKSTELGLWCLASLGIQALTKLKSFTTALPASVFDLLTKSDVQNCQHSMTDMLGPAYTLRAGLWSYYGHR
;
A
#
# COMPACT_ATOMS: atom_id res chain seq x y z
N MET A 1 -17.06 -7.05 8.15
CA MET A 1 -16.21 -6.02 8.77
C MET A 1 -16.66 -4.67 8.25
N VAL A 2 -16.63 -3.63 9.07
CA VAL A 2 -16.76 -2.26 8.53
C VAL A 2 -15.38 -1.95 7.93
N PRO A 3 -15.27 -1.75 6.60
CA PRO A 3 -14.00 -1.34 6.02
C PRO A 3 -13.60 0.01 6.64
N PRO A 4 -12.30 0.22 6.92
CA PRO A 4 -11.81 1.44 7.57
C PRO A 4 -12.08 2.71 6.75
N ASP A 5 -12.32 2.58 5.44
CA ASP A 5 -12.60 3.70 4.54
C ASP A 5 -13.88 3.47 3.73
N LEU A 6 -14.94 4.23 4.03
CA LEU A 6 -16.16 4.33 3.20
C LEU A 6 -16.36 5.71 2.59
N THR A 7 -15.32 6.54 2.60
CA THR A 7 -15.26 7.78 1.82
C THR A 7 -13.90 7.86 1.15
N PRO A 8 -13.81 8.35 -0.11
CA PRO A 8 -12.52 8.59 -0.74
C PRO A 8 -11.65 9.42 0.21
N PRO A 9 -10.33 9.19 0.30
CA PRO A 9 -9.49 10.04 1.11
C PRO A 9 -9.70 11.47 0.63
N ALA A 10 -10.38 12.28 1.44
CA ALA A 10 -10.36 13.72 1.26
C ALA A 10 -8.89 14.06 1.16
N SER A 11 -8.51 14.72 0.06
CA SER A 11 -7.15 15.11 -0.28
C SER A 11 -6.63 16.09 0.77
N SER A 12 -6.36 15.60 1.97
CA SER A 12 -5.55 16.25 2.96
C SER A 12 -4.12 16.04 2.46
N SER A 13 -3.46 17.14 2.17
CA SER A 13 -2.05 17.15 1.81
C SER A 13 -1.24 16.73 3.04
N LYS A 14 -1.23 15.43 3.37
CA LYS A 14 -0.20 14.86 4.23
C LYS A 14 1.12 15.18 3.53
N SER A 15 1.99 15.98 4.16
CA SER A 15 3.28 16.33 3.57
C SER A 15 4.01 15.01 3.28
N SER A 16 4.18 14.65 2.00
CA SER A 16 4.82 13.38 1.65
C SER A 16 6.24 13.40 2.22
N ARG A 17 6.47 12.63 3.28
CA ARG A 17 7.81 12.37 3.82
C ARG A 17 8.52 11.37 2.90
N ASP A 18 8.69 11.76 1.65
CA ASP A 18 9.47 10.98 0.69
C ASP A 18 10.95 11.15 1.05
N TYR A 19 11.61 10.04 1.40
CA TYR A 19 13.04 10.01 1.72
C TYR A 19 13.87 9.55 0.52
N VAL A 20 15.03 10.17 0.31
CA VAL A 20 16.01 9.72 -0.68
C VAL A 20 16.85 8.59 -0.07
N THR A 21 16.94 7.47 -0.76
CA THR A 21 17.68 6.28 -0.33
C THR A 21 18.66 5.84 -1.40
N ALA A 22 19.62 4.98 -1.03
CA ALA A 22 20.61 4.44 -1.98
C ALA A 22 19.96 3.69 -3.16
N HIS A 23 18.87 2.97 -2.87
CA HIS A 23 18.06 2.30 -3.89
C HIS A 23 17.44 3.32 -4.87
N LYS A 24 16.82 4.39 -4.36
CA LYS A 24 16.21 5.43 -5.21
C LYS A 24 17.23 6.21 -6.02
N ILE A 25 18.43 6.47 -5.49
CA ILE A 25 19.55 7.03 -6.28
C ILE A 25 19.90 6.11 -7.44
N SER A 26 19.91 4.80 -7.21
CA SER A 26 20.17 3.81 -8.26
C SER A 26 19.05 3.79 -9.31
N LEU A 27 17.78 3.94 -8.91
CA LEU A 27 16.67 4.08 -9.86
C LEU A 27 16.77 5.38 -10.69
N LEU A 28 17.16 6.50 -10.07
CA LEU A 28 17.41 7.76 -10.79
C LEU A 28 18.58 7.61 -11.77
N ALA A 29 19.62 6.87 -11.38
CA ALA A 29 20.73 6.53 -12.26
C ALA A 29 20.26 5.77 -13.49
N LEU A 30 19.46 4.73 -13.27
CA LEU A 30 18.86 3.90 -14.30
C LEU A 30 17.98 4.70 -15.27
N ILE A 31 17.08 5.54 -14.74
CA ILE A 31 16.16 6.35 -15.55
C ILE A 31 16.95 7.30 -16.45
N LYS A 32 17.98 7.97 -15.91
CA LYS A 32 18.78 8.92 -16.69
C LYS A 32 19.56 8.22 -17.80
N GLU A 33 20.23 7.12 -17.51
CA GLU A 33 21.04 6.41 -18.52
C GLU A 33 20.16 5.83 -19.64
N PHE A 34 18.96 5.35 -19.29
CA PHE A 34 17.98 4.93 -20.29
C PHE A 34 17.50 6.10 -21.17
N CYS A 35 17.17 7.23 -20.55
CA CYS A 35 16.72 8.43 -21.26
C CYS A 35 17.82 9.06 -22.12
N TYR A 36 19.09 8.97 -21.69
CA TYR A 36 20.23 9.45 -22.45
C TYR A 36 20.36 8.74 -23.79
N VAL A 37 20.24 7.40 -23.81
CA VAL A 37 20.27 6.62 -25.06
C VAL A 37 19.10 7.02 -25.97
N ARG A 38 17.88 7.08 -25.40
CA ARG A 38 16.67 7.47 -26.14
C ARG A 38 16.76 8.89 -26.73
N GLN A 39 17.34 9.83 -26.01
CA GLN A 39 17.54 11.20 -26.50
C GLN A 39 18.52 11.24 -27.67
N ARG A 40 19.62 10.47 -27.61
CA ARG A 40 20.57 10.36 -28.72
C ARG A 40 19.92 9.77 -29.97
N THR A 41 19.06 8.76 -29.83
CA THR A 41 18.30 8.20 -30.95
C THR A 41 17.38 9.24 -31.60
N LEU A 42 16.68 10.06 -30.80
CA LEU A 42 15.78 11.10 -31.30
C LEU A 42 16.50 12.26 -32.00
N LEU A 43 17.76 12.52 -31.65
CA LEU A 43 18.59 13.59 -32.21
C LEU A 43 19.42 13.17 -33.43
N LYS A 44 19.35 11.89 -33.87
CA LYS A 44 20.01 11.43 -35.10
C LYS A 44 19.34 12.08 -36.32
N PRO A 45 20.05 12.90 -37.13
CA PRO A 45 19.54 13.32 -38.42
C PRO A 45 19.43 12.12 -39.37
N VAL A 46 18.42 12.11 -40.23
CA VAL A 46 18.04 11.00 -41.13
C VAL A 46 19.19 10.48 -42.00
N ASP A 47 20.25 11.28 -42.19
CA ASP A 47 21.39 10.98 -43.06
C ASP A 47 22.75 10.80 -42.34
N ALA A 48 22.79 10.65 -41.01
CA ALA A 48 24.05 10.37 -40.31
C ALA A 48 24.49 8.91 -40.54
N LYS A 49 25.73 8.73 -41.02
CA LYS A 49 26.40 7.41 -41.09
C LYS A 49 26.24 6.69 -39.76
N ILE A 50 25.86 5.40 -39.83
CA ILE A 50 25.74 4.51 -38.68
C ILE A 50 27.10 4.47 -37.99
N ASP A 51 27.23 5.18 -36.87
CA ASP A 51 28.38 5.05 -35.99
C ASP A 51 28.23 3.70 -35.26
N ASP A 52 29.16 2.76 -35.49
CA ASP A 52 29.14 1.38 -34.92
C ASP A 52 29.08 1.37 -33.37
N SER A 53 29.35 2.51 -32.74
CA SER A 53 29.28 2.70 -31.30
C SER A 53 27.85 2.86 -30.76
N ALA A 54 26.92 3.40 -31.55
CA ALA A 54 25.58 3.76 -31.11
C ALA A 54 24.60 2.58 -31.20
N TRP A 55 23.82 2.36 -30.14
CA TRP A 55 22.73 1.37 -30.13
C TRP A 55 21.42 2.07 -29.77
N ASP A 56 20.32 1.49 -30.22
CA ASP A 56 18.97 1.98 -29.95
C ASP A 56 18.17 0.90 -29.21
N HIS A 57 17.17 1.32 -28.43
CA HIS A 57 16.29 0.42 -27.73
C HIS A 57 15.22 -0.15 -28.67
N SER A 58 14.99 -1.46 -28.60
CA SER A 58 13.84 -2.07 -29.28
C SER A 58 12.54 -1.64 -28.61
N PHE A 59 11.44 -1.58 -29.37
CA PHE A 59 10.09 -1.36 -28.81
C PHE A 59 9.74 -2.34 -27.67
N ARG A 60 10.22 -3.59 -27.75
CA ARG A 60 10.04 -4.57 -26.66
C ARG A 60 10.78 -4.13 -25.39
N GLN A 61 12.03 -3.68 -25.52
CA GLN A 61 12.83 -3.20 -24.40
C GLN A 61 12.24 -1.92 -23.79
N ASP A 62 11.71 -1.01 -24.61
CA ASP A 62 11.02 0.19 -24.11
C ASP A 62 9.79 -0.15 -23.28
N ARG A 63 8.96 -1.09 -23.76
CA ARG A 63 7.77 -1.56 -23.05
C ARG A 63 8.13 -2.28 -21.76
N ASP A 64 9.10 -3.19 -21.83
CA ASP A 64 9.49 -4.03 -20.71
C ASP A 64 10.20 -3.17 -19.65
N PHE A 65 11.00 -2.17 -20.05
CA PHE A 65 11.56 -1.14 -19.17
C PHE A 65 10.46 -0.33 -18.49
N ALA A 66 9.50 0.21 -19.23
CA ALA A 66 8.41 1.00 -18.65
C ALA A 66 7.58 0.20 -17.63
N SER A 67 7.25 -1.06 -17.94
CA SER A 67 6.53 -1.95 -17.02
C SER A 67 7.35 -2.28 -15.77
N THR A 68 8.65 -2.52 -15.94
CA THR A 68 9.56 -2.84 -14.83
C THR A 68 9.78 -1.63 -13.93
N MET A 69 10.00 -0.44 -14.52
CA MET A 69 10.17 0.80 -13.78
C MET A 69 8.94 1.18 -12.95
N LEU A 70 7.73 0.98 -13.49
CA LEU A 70 6.50 1.23 -12.75
C LEU A 70 6.44 0.37 -11.48
N LYS A 71 6.82 -0.91 -11.57
CA LYS A 71 6.89 -1.82 -10.42
C LYS A 71 7.98 -1.41 -9.44
N LEU A 72 9.18 -1.06 -9.92
CA LEU A 72 10.32 -0.69 -9.07
C LEU A 72 10.07 0.59 -8.28
N ILE A 73 9.39 1.58 -8.86
CA ILE A 73 9.09 2.85 -8.18
C ILE A 73 8.02 2.67 -7.08
N GLN A 74 7.08 1.74 -7.28
CA GLN A 74 5.99 1.47 -6.34
C GLN A 74 6.39 0.50 -5.21
N ASN A 75 7.31 -0.42 -5.48
CA ASN A 75 7.76 -1.41 -4.52
C ASN A 75 8.71 -0.81 -3.46
N PRO A 76 8.85 -1.45 -2.29
CA PRO A 76 9.83 -1.06 -1.29
C PRO A 76 11.27 -1.20 -1.81
N ASP A 77 12.18 -0.48 -1.17
CA ASP A 77 13.60 -0.55 -1.47
C ASP A 77 14.12 -1.99 -1.37
N MET A 78 15.02 -2.34 -2.30
CA MET A 78 15.65 -3.65 -2.37
C MET A 78 17.15 -3.50 -2.55
N ASP A 79 17.88 -4.57 -2.25
CA ASP A 79 19.31 -4.69 -2.45
C ASP A 79 19.71 -4.54 -3.93
N LEU A 80 20.92 -4.04 -4.16
CA LEU A 80 21.41 -3.76 -5.50
C LEU A 80 21.56 -5.02 -6.35
N LYS A 81 21.90 -6.18 -5.74
CA LYS A 81 22.00 -7.45 -6.47
C LYS A 81 20.66 -7.86 -7.05
N ARG A 82 19.60 -7.81 -6.25
CA ARG A 82 18.24 -8.09 -6.72
C ARG A 82 17.80 -7.08 -7.78
N LEU A 83 18.11 -5.79 -7.61
CA LEU A 83 17.82 -4.76 -8.60
C LEU A 83 18.51 -5.08 -9.94
N ILE A 84 19.80 -5.41 -9.91
CA ILE A 84 20.58 -5.81 -11.09
C ILE A 84 19.97 -7.03 -11.78
N ASN A 85 19.59 -8.07 -11.02
CA ASN A 85 18.99 -9.28 -11.56
C ASN A 85 17.65 -9.03 -12.28
N ILE A 86 16.88 -8.04 -11.82
CA ILE A 86 15.62 -7.64 -12.47
C ILE A 86 15.89 -6.83 -13.76
N ILE A 87 16.91 -5.97 -13.75
CA ILE A 87 17.20 -5.05 -14.87
C ILE A 87 17.95 -5.73 -16.01
N HIS A 88 18.94 -6.57 -15.69
CA HIS A 88 19.82 -7.23 -16.65
C HIS A 88 19.07 -7.91 -17.83
N PRO A 89 17.99 -8.68 -17.61
CA PRO A 89 17.26 -9.30 -18.72
C PRO A 89 16.40 -8.33 -19.55
N VAL A 90 16.04 -7.17 -18.99
CA VAL A 90 15.11 -6.20 -19.62
C VAL A 90 15.85 -5.18 -20.48
N MET A 91 17.11 -4.89 -20.13
CA MET A 91 17.87 -3.82 -20.77
C MET A 91 18.86 -4.30 -21.81
N HIS A 92 19.20 -3.40 -22.73
CA HIS A 92 20.30 -3.61 -23.68
C HIS A 92 21.64 -3.66 -22.93
N SER A 93 22.52 -4.61 -23.28
CA SER A 93 23.79 -4.86 -22.58
C SER A 93 24.66 -3.61 -22.42
N LYS A 94 24.78 -2.80 -23.49
CA LYS A 94 25.53 -1.54 -23.48
C LYS A 94 24.91 -0.47 -22.53
N THR A 95 23.58 -0.36 -22.44
CA THR A 95 22.94 0.57 -21.49
C THR A 95 23.08 0.08 -20.06
N TYR A 96 23.02 -1.23 -19.86
CA TYR A 96 23.32 -1.83 -18.57
C TYR A 96 24.76 -1.52 -18.12
N GLN A 97 25.75 -1.62 -19.02
CA GLN A 97 27.13 -1.21 -18.72
C GLN A 97 27.23 0.27 -18.35
N LEU A 98 26.58 1.18 -19.10
CA LEU A 98 26.53 2.61 -18.74
C LEU A 98 25.96 2.84 -17.34
N PHE A 99 24.92 2.10 -16.98
CA PHE A 99 24.30 2.16 -15.66
C PHE A 99 25.29 1.73 -14.56
N ILE A 100 25.98 0.59 -14.72
CA ILE A 100 26.97 0.11 -13.75
C ILE A 100 28.16 1.08 -13.63
N ASP A 101 28.68 1.54 -14.76
CA ASP A 101 29.77 2.54 -14.80
C ASP A 101 29.37 3.83 -14.10
N ARG A 102 28.10 4.24 -14.22
CA ARG A 102 27.57 5.40 -13.51
C ARG A 102 27.58 5.18 -12.01
N LEU A 103 27.10 4.03 -11.53
CA LEU A 103 27.11 3.72 -10.10
C LEU A 103 28.54 3.66 -9.55
N GLN A 104 29.49 3.11 -10.30
CA GLN A 104 30.92 3.11 -9.94
C GLN A 104 31.49 4.53 -9.84
N LYS A 105 31.14 5.42 -10.77
CA LYS A 105 31.57 6.83 -10.71
C LYS A 105 30.99 7.54 -9.48
N LEU A 106 29.73 7.29 -9.15
CA LEU A 106 29.10 7.80 -7.92
C LEU A 106 29.79 7.26 -6.66
N ARG A 107 30.22 5.99 -6.67
CA ARG A 107 30.97 5.37 -5.57
C ARG A 107 32.36 6.01 -5.39
N LYS A 108 33.13 6.18 -6.47
CA LYS A 108 34.52 6.68 -6.44
C LYS A 108 34.65 8.15 -6.05
N ASN A 109 33.73 8.99 -6.54
CA ASN A 109 33.84 10.44 -6.43
C ASN A 109 33.05 11.02 -5.22
N GLY A 110 32.46 10.15 -4.40
CA GLY A 110 31.84 10.51 -3.13
C GLY A 110 30.69 11.51 -3.22
N VAL A 111 30.58 12.38 -2.20
CA VAL A 111 29.44 13.30 -2.00
C VAL A 111 29.27 14.28 -3.16
N ALA A 112 30.37 14.84 -3.68
CA ALA A 112 30.33 15.82 -4.77
C ALA A 112 29.67 15.24 -6.03
N ALA A 113 30.02 14.00 -6.39
CA ALA A 113 29.42 13.35 -7.55
C ALA A 113 27.92 13.07 -7.38
N ILE A 114 27.44 12.75 -6.17
CA ILE A 114 26.01 12.56 -5.92
C ILE A 114 25.26 13.90 -6.05
N MET A 115 25.80 14.97 -5.47
CA MET A 115 25.23 16.32 -5.56
C MET A 115 25.15 16.80 -7.02
N ASP A 116 26.27 16.73 -7.74
CA ASP A 116 26.35 17.12 -9.16
C ASP A 116 25.41 16.26 -10.01
N TYR A 117 25.38 14.96 -9.75
CA TYR A 117 24.52 14.05 -10.49
C TYR A 117 23.04 14.35 -10.28
N ILE A 118 22.62 14.63 -9.05
CA ILE A 118 21.21 14.97 -8.77
C ILE A 118 20.86 16.31 -9.42
N GLY A 119 21.73 17.32 -9.36
CA GLY A 119 21.53 18.59 -10.07
C GLY A 119 21.37 18.43 -11.58
N THR A 120 22.03 17.44 -12.19
CA THR A 120 21.85 17.15 -13.63
C THR A 120 20.55 16.39 -13.98
N LEU A 121 19.75 15.94 -13.00
CA LEU A 121 18.47 15.28 -13.29
C LEU A 121 17.39 16.29 -13.70
N ASP A 122 17.51 17.56 -13.31
CA ASP A 122 16.61 18.62 -13.74
C ASP A 122 16.58 18.75 -15.27
N SER A 123 17.71 18.53 -15.95
CA SER A 123 17.77 18.61 -17.41
C SER A 123 16.90 17.58 -18.13
N LEU A 124 16.48 16.50 -17.45
CA LEU A 124 15.54 15.51 -18.01
C LEU A 124 14.09 16.00 -17.97
N LEU A 125 13.79 16.97 -17.10
CA LEU A 125 12.46 17.53 -16.87
C LEU A 125 12.27 18.88 -17.56
N VAL A 126 13.36 19.60 -17.85
CA VAL A 126 13.32 20.86 -18.59
C VAL A 126 12.77 20.61 -20.00
N GLU A 127 11.98 21.55 -20.51
CA GLU A 127 11.60 21.62 -21.92
C GLU A 127 12.63 22.51 -22.63
N PRO A 128 13.69 21.98 -23.27
CA PRO A 128 14.44 22.79 -24.20
C PRO A 128 13.67 22.79 -25.51
N ALA A 129 13.00 23.89 -25.84
CA ALA A 129 12.66 24.14 -27.25
C ALA A 129 13.99 24.16 -28.04
N PRO A 130 14.19 23.35 -29.11
CA PRO A 130 13.21 22.67 -29.96
C PRO A 130 13.25 21.12 -29.87
N ILE A 131 13.66 20.54 -28.74
CA ILE A 131 13.80 19.09 -28.55
C ILE A 131 12.63 18.60 -27.69
N LEU A 132 11.88 17.62 -28.20
CA LEU A 132 10.82 16.97 -27.42
C LEU A 132 11.40 16.47 -26.08
N PRO A 133 10.81 16.85 -24.92
CA PRO A 133 11.31 16.37 -23.64
C PRO A 133 11.20 14.85 -23.59
N VAL A 134 12.30 14.18 -23.20
CA VAL A 134 12.35 12.70 -23.12
C VAL A 134 11.33 12.18 -22.09
N ILE A 135 11.11 12.95 -21.01
CA ILE A 135 10.15 12.67 -19.96
C ILE A 135 9.21 13.88 -19.81
N GLN A 136 7.90 13.62 -19.87
CA GLN A 136 6.90 14.63 -19.52
C GLN A 136 6.84 14.83 -18.00
N LYS A 137 6.78 16.08 -17.54
CA LYS A 137 6.72 16.45 -16.11
C LYS A 137 5.53 15.82 -15.37
N SER A 138 4.42 15.57 -16.05
CA SER A 138 3.19 14.94 -15.52
C SER A 138 3.22 13.41 -15.55
N SER A 139 4.22 12.80 -16.19
CA SER A 139 4.35 11.34 -16.22
C SER A 139 4.74 10.77 -14.85
N VAL A 140 4.51 9.48 -14.62
CA VAL A 140 4.89 8.80 -13.37
C VAL A 140 6.40 8.94 -13.08
N LEU A 141 7.24 8.81 -14.11
CA LEU A 141 8.69 9.04 -13.98
C LEU A 141 9.00 10.52 -13.68
N GLY A 142 8.31 11.45 -14.32
CA GLY A 142 8.46 12.88 -14.08
C GLY A 142 8.11 13.26 -12.63
N LEU A 143 6.99 12.75 -12.10
CA LEU A 143 6.59 12.95 -10.71
C LEU A 143 7.59 12.32 -9.75
N PHE A 144 8.09 11.11 -10.03
CA PHE A 144 9.10 10.46 -9.21
C PHE A 144 10.39 11.29 -9.13
N ILE A 145 10.93 11.75 -10.26
CA ILE A 145 12.14 12.58 -10.30
C ILE A 145 11.91 13.88 -9.51
N ARG A 146 10.78 14.57 -9.72
CA ARG A 146 10.43 15.80 -8.99
C ARG A 146 10.36 15.57 -7.48
N HIS A 147 9.72 14.48 -7.03
CA HIS A 147 9.68 14.16 -5.61
C HIS A 147 11.07 13.89 -5.04
N MET A 148 11.94 13.20 -5.77
CA MET A 148 13.30 12.93 -5.32
C MET A 148 14.17 14.18 -5.25
N LEU A 149 14.06 15.08 -6.24
CA LEU A 149 14.74 16.38 -6.22
C LEU A 149 14.30 17.22 -5.02
N LEU A 150 12.98 17.39 -4.83
CA LEU A 150 12.43 18.13 -3.69
C LEU A 150 12.78 17.50 -2.35
N ALA A 151 12.88 16.17 -2.26
CA ALA A 151 13.31 15.48 -1.06
C ALA A 151 14.81 15.68 -0.80
N PHE A 152 15.63 15.68 -1.85
CA PHE A 152 17.07 15.88 -1.75
C PHE A 152 17.42 17.32 -1.36
N ASP A 153 16.75 18.32 -1.93
CA ASP A 153 16.96 19.74 -1.61
C ASP A 153 16.68 20.08 -0.13
N LYS A 154 15.85 19.28 0.53
CA LYS A 154 15.54 19.41 1.97
C LYS A 154 16.60 18.79 2.87
N LEU A 155 17.57 18.04 2.33
CA LEU A 155 18.60 17.40 3.13
C LEU A 155 19.69 18.42 3.52
N SER A 156 20.09 18.40 4.79
CA SER A 156 21.30 19.11 5.22
C SER A 156 22.55 18.37 4.71
N PHE A 157 23.67 19.09 4.62
CA PHE A 157 24.94 18.48 4.18
C PHE A 157 25.35 17.24 5.00
N SER A 158 25.06 17.25 6.30
CA SER A 158 25.29 16.08 7.17
C SER A 158 24.46 14.85 6.74
N LEU A 159 23.20 15.07 6.33
CA LEU A 159 22.32 14.01 5.84
C LEU A 159 22.75 13.52 4.45
N VAL A 160 23.23 14.41 3.58
CA VAL A 160 23.79 14.03 2.28
C VAL A 160 25.05 13.19 2.45
N THR A 161 25.91 13.52 3.41
CA THR A 161 27.10 12.73 3.72
C THR A 161 26.71 11.33 4.24
N LYS A 162 25.73 11.26 5.15
CA LYS A 162 25.16 9.97 5.61
C LYS A 162 24.55 9.17 4.45
N LEU A 163 23.83 9.82 3.54
CA LEU A 163 23.26 9.18 2.35
C LEU A 163 24.34 8.63 1.41
N CYS A 164 25.43 9.37 1.21
CA CYS A 164 26.58 8.93 0.43
C CYS A 164 27.24 7.69 1.05
N TYR A 165 27.46 7.68 2.37
CA TYR A 165 27.94 6.51 3.08
C TYR A 165 27.00 5.31 2.94
N LYS A 166 25.68 5.50 3.12
CA LYS A 166 24.68 4.45 2.89
C LYS A 166 24.70 3.92 1.45
N PHE A 167 24.92 4.79 0.48
CA PHE A 167 25.07 4.39 -0.93
C PHE A 167 26.34 3.57 -1.17
N HIS A 168 27.44 3.91 -0.51
CA HIS A 168 28.68 3.14 -0.56
C HIS A 168 28.49 1.72 -0.05
N VAL A 169 27.95 1.58 1.15
CA VAL A 169 27.65 0.27 1.75
C VAL A 169 26.69 -0.54 0.86
N TYR A 170 25.65 0.10 0.32
CA TYR A 170 24.70 -0.52 -0.60
C TYR A 170 25.34 -1.01 -1.91
N PHE A 171 26.32 -0.27 -2.43
CA PHE A 171 27.07 -0.63 -3.63
C PHE A 171 28.06 -1.77 -3.34
N ASP A 172 28.86 -1.64 -2.29
CA ASP A 172 29.92 -2.60 -1.96
C ASP A 172 29.33 -3.97 -1.63
N ALA A 173 28.23 -4.01 -0.85
CA ALA A 173 27.49 -5.25 -0.57
C ALA A 173 27.02 -5.98 -1.84
N ALA A 174 26.91 -5.30 -2.97
CA ALA A 174 26.50 -5.87 -4.25
C ALA A 174 27.66 -6.51 -5.04
N PHE A 175 28.86 -5.93 -4.93
CA PHE A 175 30.00 -6.25 -5.76
C PHE A 175 31.16 -6.92 -5.01
N GLU A 176 31.23 -6.86 -3.68
CA GLU A 176 32.26 -7.53 -2.88
C GLU A 176 32.15 -9.06 -2.93
N GLN A 177 30.96 -9.63 -3.13
CA GLN A 177 30.81 -11.09 -3.33
C GLN A 177 31.36 -11.61 -4.68
N CYS A 178 31.98 -10.76 -5.50
CA CYS A 178 32.64 -11.16 -6.75
C CYS A 178 34.18 -11.13 -6.70
N LEU A 179 34.80 -10.77 -5.56
CA LEU A 179 36.26 -10.55 -5.49
C LEU A 179 37.06 -11.56 -4.63
N ASP A 180 36.42 -12.58 -4.05
CA ASP A 180 37.06 -13.49 -3.08
C ASP A 180 37.54 -14.86 -3.63
N GLU A 181 37.90 -14.96 -4.92
CA GLU A 181 38.63 -16.14 -5.43
C GLU A 181 40.02 -15.84 -6.02
N SER A 182 40.55 -14.61 -5.93
CA SER A 182 41.85 -14.32 -6.58
C SER A 182 42.73 -13.24 -5.94
N ALA A 183 42.78 -13.11 -4.62
CA ALA A 183 43.75 -12.21 -3.99
C ALA A 183 44.25 -12.70 -2.62
N GLU A 184 44.98 -13.81 -2.61
CA GLU A 184 46.03 -13.99 -1.60
C GLU A 184 47.23 -13.09 -1.96
N MET A 185 47.79 -12.44 -0.93
CA MET A 185 49.01 -11.62 -0.89
C MET A 185 48.97 -10.22 -1.53
N ASN A 186 48.92 -9.18 -0.70
CA ASN A 186 50.10 -8.38 -0.36
C ASN A 186 49.75 -7.28 0.67
N ASN A 187 50.32 -7.42 1.88
CA ASN A 187 50.41 -6.37 2.87
C ASN A 187 51.50 -5.36 2.46
N SER A 188 51.15 -4.08 2.38
CA SER A 188 52.09 -2.98 2.66
C SER A 188 51.36 -1.64 2.81
N ASP A 189 51.24 -1.21 4.07
CA ASP A 189 51.35 0.14 4.65
C ASP A 189 51.06 1.39 3.79
N SER A 190 50.01 2.13 4.14
CA SER A 190 50.14 3.56 4.45
C SER A 190 49.01 4.13 5.31
N PRO A 191 49.27 5.21 6.08
CA PRO A 191 48.59 5.50 7.33
C PRO A 191 47.61 6.67 7.22
N LEU A 192 46.48 6.56 7.92
CA LEU A 192 45.72 7.60 8.65
C LEU A 192 44.29 7.08 8.85
N ASP A 193 44.18 6.11 9.74
CA ASP A 193 42.91 5.58 10.22
C ASP A 193 42.43 6.50 11.36
N GLU A 194 41.72 7.58 11.01
CA GLU A 194 40.84 8.26 11.97
C GLU A 194 39.69 7.28 12.26
N LYS A 195 39.89 6.47 13.30
CA LYS A 195 38.86 5.63 13.92
C LYS A 195 37.73 6.52 14.44
N LEU A 196 36.80 6.84 13.54
CA LEU A 196 35.49 7.37 13.88
C LEU A 196 34.68 6.23 14.50
N ASP A 197 34.69 6.23 15.83
CA ASP A 197 33.76 5.60 16.78
C ASP A 197 32.75 4.61 16.19
N ASP A 198 32.97 3.31 16.48
CA ASP A 198 32.15 2.13 16.15
C ASP A 198 30.72 2.15 16.75
N SER A 199 30.25 3.30 17.26
CA SER A 199 28.92 3.46 17.87
C SER A 199 27.82 3.89 16.88
N TYR A 200 28.12 4.00 15.58
CA TYR A 200 27.22 4.54 14.54
C TYR A 200 26.52 3.46 13.68
N TYR A 201 26.54 2.20 14.10
CA TYR A 201 25.69 1.15 13.52
C TYR A 201 24.24 1.32 13.98
N GLU A 202 23.59 2.43 13.59
CA GLU A 202 22.14 2.41 13.46
C GLU A 202 21.80 1.40 12.36
N ASP A 203 21.42 0.22 12.83
CA ASP A 203 20.55 -0.80 12.24
C ASP A 203 20.17 -0.53 10.77
N PHE A 204 20.44 -1.49 9.88
CA PHE A 204 20.04 -1.54 8.46
C PHE A 204 18.50 -1.58 8.30
N GLN A 205 17.79 -0.65 8.92
CA GLN A 205 16.37 -0.51 8.78
C GLN A 205 16.12 -0.02 7.36
N VAL A 206 15.51 -0.90 6.57
CA VAL A 206 14.86 -0.54 5.31
C VAL A 206 13.84 0.54 5.66
N ILE A 207 14.22 1.80 5.49
CA ILE A 207 13.31 2.94 5.66
C ILE A 207 12.34 2.86 4.48
N VAL A 208 11.28 2.09 4.66
CA VAL A 208 10.17 2.03 3.70
C VAL A 208 9.53 3.42 3.70
N SER A 209 9.44 4.04 2.52
CA SER A 209 8.72 5.31 2.38
C SER A 209 7.30 5.13 2.90
N GLN A 210 6.74 6.14 3.56
CA GLN A 210 5.36 6.10 4.05
C GLN A 210 4.37 5.61 2.98
N LYS A 211 4.50 6.07 1.73
CA LYS A 211 3.65 5.64 0.61
C LYS A 211 3.80 4.15 0.27
N GLN A 212 5.03 3.63 0.33
CA GLN A 212 5.29 2.21 0.09
C GLN A 212 4.71 1.36 1.23
N ALA A 213 4.76 1.86 2.47
CA ALA A 213 4.17 1.21 3.63
C ALA A 213 2.64 1.19 3.55
N GLU A 214 2.01 2.33 3.23
CA GLU A 214 0.56 2.45 2.98
C GLU A 214 0.12 1.51 1.84
N PHE A 215 0.85 1.49 0.72
CA PHE A 215 0.56 0.59 -0.40
C PHE A 215 0.66 -0.89 0.01
N PHE A 216 1.73 -1.27 0.73
CA PHE A 216 1.88 -2.62 1.24
C PHE A 216 0.73 -3.00 2.18
N ILE A 217 0.31 -2.11 3.08
CA ILE A 217 -0.80 -2.34 4.00
C ILE A 217 -2.10 -2.56 3.22
N ALA A 218 -2.41 -1.67 2.26
CA ALA A 218 -3.60 -1.78 1.44
C ALA A 218 -3.61 -3.09 0.63
N GLN A 219 -2.47 -3.46 0.04
CA GLN A 219 -2.32 -4.70 -0.70
C GLN A 219 -2.55 -5.92 0.19
N GLN A 220 -1.93 -5.99 1.37
CA GLN A 220 -2.10 -7.11 2.28
C GLN A 220 -3.51 -7.18 2.87
N ALA A 221 -4.14 -6.04 3.18
CA ALA A 221 -5.54 -6.00 3.62
C ALA A 221 -6.50 -6.54 2.55
N ALA A 222 -6.29 -6.16 1.28
CA ALA A 222 -7.08 -6.67 0.16
C ALA A 222 -6.87 -8.18 -0.05
N LEU A 223 -5.63 -8.67 0.07
CA LEU A 223 -5.34 -10.10 0.00
C LEU A 223 -6.00 -10.87 1.14
N LEU A 224 -5.95 -10.36 2.38
CA LEU A 224 -6.63 -10.99 3.52
C LEU A 224 -8.15 -11.05 3.33
N GLN A 225 -8.76 -10.09 2.63
CA GLN A 225 -10.20 -10.07 2.36
C GLN A 225 -10.61 -11.03 1.23
N ILE A 226 -9.84 -11.08 0.13
CA ILE A 226 -10.22 -11.82 -1.08
C ILE A 226 -9.65 -13.24 -1.08
N ASN A 227 -8.37 -13.39 -0.73
CA ASN A 227 -7.65 -14.64 -0.80
C ASN A 227 -6.53 -14.72 0.26
N GLU A 228 -6.89 -15.26 1.42
CA GLU A 228 -5.98 -15.40 2.56
C GLU A 228 -4.71 -16.20 2.22
N SER A 229 -4.78 -17.19 1.32
CA SER A 229 -3.61 -18.01 0.98
C SER A 229 -2.58 -17.29 0.10
N ALA A 230 -2.99 -16.22 -0.59
CA ALA A 230 -2.10 -15.36 -1.36
C ALA A 230 -1.45 -14.26 -0.52
N ALA A 231 -1.95 -14.00 0.69
CA ALA A 231 -1.34 -13.10 1.65
C ALA A 231 -0.08 -13.71 2.28
N LEU A 232 0.76 -12.87 2.88
CA LEU A 232 1.90 -13.34 3.67
C LEU A 232 1.45 -14.22 4.83
N SER A 233 2.31 -15.16 5.24
CA SER A 233 2.03 -16.04 6.38
C SER A 233 1.80 -15.23 7.67
N PRO A 234 1.05 -15.76 8.67
CA PRO A 234 0.79 -15.07 9.93
C PRO A 234 2.04 -14.53 10.64
N SER A 235 3.10 -15.33 10.69
CA SER A 235 4.38 -14.96 11.31
C SER A 235 5.09 -13.88 10.52
N ASP A 236 5.21 -14.06 9.20
CA ASP A 236 6.00 -13.17 8.35
C ASP A 236 5.32 -11.82 8.20
N LEU A 237 3.98 -11.82 8.11
CA LEU A 237 3.20 -10.58 8.07
C LEU A 237 3.36 -9.81 9.38
N GLN A 238 3.29 -10.48 10.54
CA GLN A 238 3.45 -9.80 11.83
C GLN A 238 4.86 -9.26 12.01
N GLN A 239 5.89 -9.98 11.56
CA GLN A 239 7.26 -9.49 11.54
C GLN A 239 7.39 -8.24 10.67
N LYS A 240 6.83 -8.28 9.45
CA LYS A 240 6.89 -7.15 8.53
C LYS A 240 6.15 -5.91 9.07
N ILE A 241 5.01 -6.10 9.72
CA ILE A 241 4.29 -5.02 10.40
C ILE A 241 5.15 -4.41 11.51
N LYS A 242 5.82 -5.23 12.35
CA LYS A 242 6.72 -4.74 13.39
C LYS A 242 7.88 -3.93 12.81
N GLU A 243 8.46 -4.37 11.70
CA GLU A 243 9.50 -3.61 10.98
C GLU A 243 8.97 -2.26 10.48
N LEU A 244 7.78 -2.23 9.89
CA LEU A 244 7.15 -0.99 9.41
C LEU A 244 6.84 -0.02 10.54
N MET A 245 6.35 -0.51 11.69
CA MET A 245 6.05 0.31 12.86
C MET A 245 7.31 0.87 13.53
N LYS A 246 8.44 0.15 13.50
CA LYS A 246 9.73 0.66 13.96
C LYS A 246 10.21 1.82 13.10
N GLY A 247 10.12 1.67 11.76
CA GLY A 247 10.53 2.71 10.83
C GLY A 247 9.57 3.91 10.76
N ASN A 248 8.28 3.70 11.01
CA ASN A 248 7.23 4.71 10.93
C ASN A 248 6.25 4.60 12.13
N PRO A 249 6.57 5.17 13.31
CA PRO A 249 5.70 5.10 14.49
C PRO A 249 4.31 5.72 14.31
N GLU A 250 4.18 6.69 13.38
CA GLU A 250 2.92 7.39 13.05
C GLU A 250 1.97 6.57 12.16
N LEU A 251 2.39 5.41 11.63
CA LEU A 251 1.59 4.58 10.72
C LEU A 251 0.58 3.72 11.50
N TYR A 252 -0.55 4.31 11.88
CA TYR A 252 -1.60 3.63 12.65
C TYR A 252 -2.30 2.53 11.85
N GLU A 253 -2.37 2.65 10.52
CA GLU A 253 -2.97 1.66 9.62
C GLU A 253 -2.28 0.28 9.73
N ALA A 254 -1.00 0.26 10.15
CA ALA A 254 -0.27 -0.98 10.43
C ALA A 254 -0.86 -1.75 11.63
N CYS A 255 -1.39 -1.05 12.64
CA CYS A 255 -2.11 -1.65 13.76
C CYS A 255 -3.40 -2.31 13.28
N TYR A 256 -4.11 -1.70 12.34
CA TYR A 256 -5.33 -2.30 11.76
C TYR A 256 -5.01 -3.57 10.98
N LEU A 257 -3.92 -3.58 10.21
CA LEU A 257 -3.47 -4.80 9.53
C LEU A 257 -3.08 -5.90 10.53
N SER A 258 -2.45 -5.54 11.64
CA SER A 258 -2.14 -6.49 12.72
C SER A 258 -3.40 -7.04 13.39
N TYR A 259 -4.43 -6.20 13.55
CA TYR A 259 -5.76 -6.61 13.98
C TYR A 259 -6.38 -7.64 13.01
N LEU A 260 -6.38 -7.38 11.69
CA LEU A 260 -6.85 -8.35 10.68
C LEU A 260 -6.05 -9.65 10.71
N ASN A 261 -4.73 -9.54 10.87
CA ASN A 261 -3.83 -10.69 11.02
C ASN A 261 -4.17 -11.53 12.26
N SER A 262 -4.50 -10.87 13.38
CA SER A 262 -4.89 -11.55 14.63
C SER A 262 -6.26 -12.22 14.51
N LEU A 263 -7.19 -11.62 13.75
CA LEU A 263 -8.50 -12.22 13.50
C LEU A 263 -8.42 -13.50 12.68
N ARG A 264 -7.56 -13.58 11.65
CA ARG A 264 -7.42 -14.81 10.86
C ARG A 264 -6.89 -15.99 11.67
N VAL A 265 -5.98 -15.74 12.63
CA VAL A 265 -5.47 -16.77 13.54
C VAL A 265 -6.36 -17.02 14.76
N LYS A 266 -7.51 -16.32 14.86
CA LYS A 266 -8.44 -16.39 15.99
C LYS A 266 -7.79 -16.07 17.33
N GLU A 267 -6.89 -15.09 17.36
CA GLU A 267 -6.28 -14.60 18.59
C GLU A 267 -7.06 -13.39 19.13
N TYR A 268 -7.91 -13.61 20.14
CA TYR A 268 -8.78 -12.56 20.68
C TYR A 268 -8.00 -11.41 21.32
N ARG A 269 -7.02 -11.70 22.19
CA ARG A 269 -6.27 -10.65 22.91
C ARG A 269 -5.50 -9.77 21.94
N GLY A 270 -4.74 -10.37 21.02
CA GLY A 270 -4.03 -9.65 19.97
C GLY A 270 -4.98 -8.82 19.10
N ALA A 271 -6.12 -9.36 18.68
CA ALA A 271 -7.09 -8.61 17.87
C ALA A 271 -7.63 -7.38 18.62
N ARG A 272 -8.03 -7.55 19.87
CA ARG A 272 -8.58 -6.47 20.70
C ARG A 272 -7.54 -5.39 20.97
N ASP A 273 -6.34 -5.77 21.40
CA ASP A 273 -5.31 -4.81 21.79
C ASP A 273 -4.80 -4.01 20.56
N ASN A 274 -4.65 -4.67 19.40
CA ASN A 274 -4.33 -3.98 18.14
C ASN A 274 -5.44 -3.06 17.64
N LEU A 275 -6.71 -3.42 17.88
CA LEU A 275 -7.85 -2.57 17.56
C LEU A 275 -7.83 -1.27 18.38
N TYR A 276 -7.61 -1.36 19.69
CA TYR A 276 -7.44 -0.18 20.54
C TYR A 276 -6.25 0.65 20.09
N HIS A 277 -5.09 0.03 19.84
CA HIS A 277 -3.93 0.75 19.33
C HIS A 277 -4.17 1.50 18.02
N HIS A 278 -5.00 0.95 17.12
CA HIS A 278 -5.38 1.66 15.89
C HIS A 278 -6.22 2.91 16.20
N PHE A 279 -7.31 2.76 16.95
CA PHE A 279 -8.25 3.87 17.20
C PHE A 279 -7.70 4.92 18.18
N ASP A 280 -6.92 4.52 19.17
CA ASP A 280 -6.25 5.43 20.10
C ASP A 280 -5.21 6.28 19.37
N ARG A 281 -4.38 5.66 18.51
CA ARG A 281 -3.34 6.39 17.76
C ARG A 281 -3.92 7.31 16.70
N ASN A 282 -4.97 6.88 16.01
CA ASN A 282 -5.72 7.72 15.07
C ASN A 282 -6.24 9.00 15.75
N THR A 283 -6.53 8.93 17.05
CA THR A 283 -7.03 10.05 17.84
C THR A 283 -5.91 11.00 18.32
N THR A 284 -4.69 10.51 18.46
CA THR A 284 -3.55 11.26 19.03
C THR A 284 -2.68 12.02 18.02
N LEU A 285 -2.94 11.86 16.71
CA LEU A 285 -2.14 12.54 15.68
C LEU A 285 -2.32 14.07 15.76
N PRO A 286 -1.24 14.88 15.79
CA PRO A 286 -1.34 16.33 15.78
C PRO A 286 -1.99 16.81 14.47
N GLN A 287 -3.26 17.15 14.55
CA GLN A 287 -3.99 17.74 13.44
C GLN A 287 -3.71 19.25 13.46
N GLU A 288 -2.56 19.67 12.92
CA GLU A 288 -2.10 21.07 12.87
C GLU A 288 -3.04 22.03 12.11
N CYS A 289 -4.21 21.58 11.66
CA CYS A 289 -5.21 22.43 11.04
C CYS A 289 -6.62 22.00 11.47
N LYS A 290 -7.30 22.91 12.18
CA LYS A 290 -8.75 23.01 12.48
C LYS A 290 -9.18 22.60 13.90
N ALA A 291 -9.09 23.56 14.81
CA ALA A 291 -9.64 23.51 16.18
C ALA A 291 -11.17 23.29 16.27
N SER A 292 -11.91 23.30 15.15
CA SER A 292 -13.36 23.01 15.12
C SER A 292 -13.71 21.59 14.66
N ALA A 293 -12.75 20.81 14.13
CA ALA A 293 -12.96 19.44 13.63
C ALA A 293 -12.52 18.36 14.63
N ALA A 294 -11.80 18.76 15.69
CA ALA A 294 -11.24 17.85 16.69
C ALA A 294 -12.31 17.06 17.47
N SER A 295 -13.50 17.64 17.71
CA SER A 295 -14.60 16.95 18.39
C SER A 295 -15.30 15.94 17.47
N GLU A 296 -15.53 16.28 16.20
CA GLU A 296 -16.19 15.41 15.23
C GLU A 296 -15.32 14.21 14.82
N ASP A 297 -14.00 14.41 14.69
CA ASP A 297 -13.05 13.35 14.33
C ASP A 297 -12.81 12.36 15.49
N LEU A 298 -12.70 12.86 16.73
CA LEU A 298 -12.67 12.04 17.95
C LEU A 298 -13.97 11.24 18.12
N ALA A 299 -15.11 11.91 17.90
CA ALA A 299 -16.41 11.25 17.94
C ALA A 299 -16.57 10.24 16.80
N ARG A 300 -15.98 10.48 15.62
CA ARG A 300 -15.95 9.50 14.50
C ARG A 300 -15.11 8.27 14.89
N SER A 301 -13.90 8.46 15.41
CA SER A 301 -13.00 7.38 15.83
C SER A 301 -13.67 6.48 16.88
N SER A 302 -14.29 7.06 17.90
CA SER A 302 -14.96 6.32 18.99
C SER A 302 -16.16 5.48 18.53
N ARG A 303 -17.01 6.00 17.64
CA ARG A 303 -18.17 5.24 17.09
C ARG A 303 -17.75 3.98 16.36
N TYR A 304 -16.77 4.10 15.45
CA TYR A 304 -16.28 2.95 14.70
C TYR A 304 -15.39 2.04 15.55
N ALA A 305 -14.77 2.55 16.61
CA ALA A 305 -14.08 1.71 17.60
C ALA A 305 -15.05 0.80 18.36
N ALA A 306 -16.11 1.37 18.94
CA ALA A 306 -17.14 0.60 19.65
C ALA A 306 -17.83 -0.41 18.73
N LEU A 307 -18.15 0.00 17.49
CA LEU A 307 -18.74 -0.88 16.50
C LEU A 307 -17.80 -2.04 16.12
N ASN A 308 -16.52 -1.77 15.84
CA ASN A 308 -15.58 -2.85 15.54
C ASN A 308 -15.30 -3.75 16.76
N LEU A 309 -15.33 -3.21 17.98
CA LEU A 309 -15.24 -4.02 19.19
C LEU A 309 -16.43 -4.99 19.31
N ALA A 310 -17.65 -4.52 19.04
CA ALA A 310 -18.83 -5.37 18.97
C ALA A 310 -18.68 -6.48 17.92
N ILE A 311 -18.10 -6.17 16.76
CA ILE A 311 -17.79 -7.15 15.70
C ILE A 311 -16.81 -8.21 16.21
N VAL A 312 -15.74 -7.80 16.89
CA VAL A 312 -14.76 -8.74 17.46
C VAL A 312 -15.45 -9.68 18.43
N HIS A 313 -16.19 -9.16 19.41
CA HIS A 313 -16.94 -10.00 20.35
C HIS A 313 -17.90 -10.95 19.64
N ALA A 314 -18.61 -10.48 18.60
CA ALA A 314 -19.51 -11.32 17.81
C ALA A 314 -18.77 -12.45 17.06
N LEU A 315 -17.59 -12.17 16.50
CA LEU A 315 -16.78 -13.16 15.78
C LEU A 315 -16.20 -14.24 16.71
N PHE A 316 -15.93 -13.91 17.97
CA PHE A 316 -15.45 -14.85 19.00
C PHE A 316 -16.59 -15.54 19.77
N GLY A 317 -17.86 -15.24 19.47
CA GLY A 317 -19.02 -15.86 20.10
C GLY A 317 -19.44 -15.25 21.45
N HIS A 318 -18.84 -14.13 21.85
CA HIS A 318 -19.16 -13.37 23.05
C HIS A 318 -20.41 -12.51 22.80
N LYS A 319 -21.60 -13.12 22.82
CA LYS A 319 -22.85 -12.47 22.40
C LYS A 319 -23.26 -11.30 23.31
N ASP A 320 -23.15 -11.47 24.63
CA ASP A 320 -23.61 -10.48 25.59
C ASP A 320 -22.72 -9.24 25.54
N GLU A 321 -21.40 -9.44 25.46
CA GLU A 321 -20.42 -8.37 25.29
C GLU A 321 -20.55 -7.70 23.92
N ALA A 322 -20.85 -8.46 22.86
CA ALA A 322 -21.10 -7.89 21.54
C ALA A 322 -22.32 -6.96 21.54
N LEU A 323 -23.41 -7.36 22.20
CA LEU A 323 -24.61 -6.53 22.33
C LEU A 323 -24.35 -5.28 23.20
N ALA A 324 -23.60 -5.42 24.29
CA ALA A 324 -23.22 -4.29 25.14
C ALA A 324 -22.40 -3.25 24.35
N ALA A 325 -21.34 -3.68 23.66
CA ALA A 325 -20.52 -2.82 22.82
C ALA A 325 -21.29 -2.23 21.62
N LEU A 326 -22.25 -2.98 21.07
CA LEU A 326 -23.10 -2.50 19.98
C LEU A 326 -24.06 -1.40 20.46
N ASN A 327 -24.63 -1.53 21.66
CA ASN A 327 -25.49 -0.50 22.25
C ASN A 327 -24.71 0.79 22.51
N GLU A 328 -23.46 0.68 22.97
CA GLU A 328 -22.55 1.82 23.10
C GLU A 328 -22.30 2.48 21.73
N ALA A 329 -21.99 1.69 20.69
CA ALA A 329 -21.80 2.21 19.33
C ALA A 329 -23.05 2.94 18.80
N ILE A 330 -24.25 2.41 19.07
CA ILE A 330 -25.52 3.04 18.70
C ILE A 330 -25.71 4.36 19.45
N MET A 331 -25.45 4.39 20.76
CA MET A 331 -25.57 5.59 21.59
C MET A 331 -24.70 6.72 21.04
N VAL A 332 -23.40 6.46 20.84
CA VAL A 332 -22.46 7.47 20.33
C VAL A 332 -22.82 7.86 18.88
N ALA A 333 -23.29 6.92 18.06
CA ALA A 333 -23.74 7.22 16.70
C ALA A 333 -24.99 8.12 16.66
N GLN A 334 -25.92 7.96 17.61
CA GLN A 334 -27.11 8.79 17.76
C GLN A 334 -26.75 10.20 18.23
N GLU A 335 -25.86 10.33 19.21
CA GLU A 335 -25.42 11.64 19.73
C GLU A 335 -24.87 12.55 18.62
N VAL A 336 -24.19 11.96 17.65
CA VAL A 336 -23.54 12.69 16.55
C VAL A 336 -24.34 12.58 15.24
N ASN A 337 -25.54 11.98 15.26
CA ASN A 337 -26.42 11.81 14.11
C ASN A 337 -25.77 11.13 12.88
N ASP A 338 -24.89 10.14 13.07
CA ASP A 338 -24.27 9.40 11.96
C ASP A 338 -25.14 8.22 11.53
N ASN A 339 -25.93 8.49 10.49
CA ASN A 339 -26.81 7.52 9.88
C ASN A 339 -26.09 6.32 9.25
N VAL A 340 -24.84 6.47 8.80
CA VAL A 340 -24.06 5.39 8.19
C VAL A 340 -23.65 4.38 9.26
N CYS A 341 -23.04 4.86 10.36
CA CYS A 341 -22.69 4.00 11.49
C CYS A 341 -23.92 3.30 12.09
N LEU A 342 -25.06 4.00 12.16
CA LEU A 342 -26.32 3.42 12.60
C LEU A 342 -26.81 2.29 11.69
N GLN A 343 -26.62 2.39 10.37
CA GLN A 343 -26.98 1.27 9.47
C GLN A 343 -26.09 0.06 9.67
N TYR A 344 -24.77 0.24 9.83
CA TYR A 344 -23.89 -0.87 10.17
C TYR A 344 -24.24 -1.49 11.52
N SER A 345 -24.58 -0.66 12.51
CA SER A 345 -25.01 -1.12 13.83
C SER A 345 -26.32 -1.91 13.75
N LEU A 346 -27.31 -1.44 12.99
CA LEU A 346 -28.55 -2.16 12.72
C LEU A 346 -28.30 -3.50 12.02
N ALA A 347 -27.31 -3.55 11.12
CA ALA A 347 -26.95 -4.76 10.43
C ALA A 347 -26.34 -5.83 11.34
N TRP A 348 -25.57 -5.41 12.35
CA TRP A 348 -25.09 -6.29 13.39
C TRP A 348 -26.17 -6.64 14.41
N LEU A 349 -27.09 -5.71 14.69
CA LEU A 349 -28.19 -5.95 15.62
C LEU A 349 -29.06 -7.12 15.15
N TYR A 350 -29.54 -7.13 13.90
CA TYR A 350 -30.37 -8.24 13.40
C TYR A 350 -29.63 -9.59 13.32
N ARG A 351 -28.29 -9.58 13.34
CA ARG A 351 -27.46 -10.79 13.36
C ARG A 351 -27.35 -11.38 14.76
N LEU A 352 -27.27 -10.51 15.76
CA LEU A 352 -27.11 -10.87 17.17
C LEU A 352 -28.46 -11.15 17.85
N THR A 353 -29.53 -10.47 17.44
CA THR A 353 -30.87 -10.66 18.00
C THR A 353 -31.64 -11.78 17.32
N VAL A 354 -32.55 -12.39 18.09
CA VAL A 354 -33.52 -13.38 17.61
C VAL A 354 -34.87 -12.70 17.35
N ASP A 355 -35.19 -11.67 18.13
CA ASP A 355 -36.49 -10.99 18.10
C ASP A 355 -36.63 -10.03 16.91
N ASN A 356 -37.82 -9.99 16.32
CA ASN A 356 -38.23 -9.05 15.25
C ASN A 356 -37.25 -8.98 14.06
N LYS A 357 -36.53 -10.07 13.81
CA LYS A 357 -35.43 -10.12 12.84
C LYS A 357 -35.84 -9.70 11.43
N GLU A 358 -37.01 -10.14 10.97
CA GLU A 358 -37.53 -9.76 9.64
C GLU A 358 -37.72 -8.24 9.51
N ILE A 359 -38.37 -7.62 10.49
CA ILE A 359 -38.64 -6.17 10.51
C ILE A 359 -37.32 -5.39 10.54
N LEU A 360 -36.34 -5.84 11.34
CA LEU A 360 -35.03 -5.19 11.42
C LEU A 360 -34.29 -5.27 10.07
N ILE A 361 -34.34 -6.42 9.40
CA ILE A 361 -33.71 -6.58 8.09
C ILE A 361 -34.39 -5.69 7.04
N GLU A 362 -35.72 -5.68 6.97
CA GLU A 362 -36.45 -4.85 6.00
C GLU A 362 -36.17 -3.35 6.19
N ARG A 363 -36.16 -2.88 7.44
CA ARG A 363 -35.77 -1.50 7.76
C ARG A 363 -34.32 -1.20 7.37
N SER A 364 -33.40 -2.13 7.61
CA SER A 364 -31.99 -1.98 7.23
C SER A 364 -31.80 -1.88 5.72
N ILE A 365 -32.56 -2.66 4.94
CA ILE A 365 -32.50 -2.62 3.47
C ILE A 365 -33.01 -1.27 2.98
N ALA A 366 -34.21 -0.86 3.40
CA ALA A 366 -34.81 0.40 2.99
C ALA A 366 -33.88 1.58 3.28
N LYS A 367 -33.39 1.68 4.52
CA LYS A 367 -32.55 2.80 4.91
C LYS A 367 -31.15 2.75 4.29
N SER A 368 -30.58 1.56 4.08
CA SER A 368 -29.31 1.42 3.36
C SER A 368 -29.44 1.83 1.89
N THR A 369 -30.56 1.51 1.23
CA THR A 369 -30.81 1.97 -0.15
C THR A 369 -30.99 3.48 -0.26
N GLU A 370 -31.67 4.11 0.71
CA GLU A 370 -31.80 5.57 0.78
C GLU A 370 -30.45 6.28 0.93
N LEU A 371 -29.53 5.69 1.72
CA LEU A 371 -28.20 6.25 1.98
C LEU A 371 -27.17 5.89 0.90
N GLY A 372 -27.54 5.11 -0.13
CA GLY A 372 -26.61 4.63 -1.15
C GLY A 372 -25.59 3.60 -0.66
N LEU A 373 -25.86 2.92 0.47
CA LEU A 373 -25.02 1.86 1.04
C LEU A 373 -25.32 0.51 0.38
N TRP A 374 -24.98 0.39 -0.91
CA TRP A 374 -25.41 -0.73 -1.76
C TRP A 374 -24.92 -2.09 -1.27
N CYS A 375 -23.69 -2.18 -0.74
CA CYS A 375 -23.14 -3.42 -0.19
C CYS A 375 -23.94 -3.89 1.02
N LEU A 376 -24.29 -2.96 1.91
CA LEU A 376 -25.08 -3.25 3.10
C LEU A 376 -26.53 -3.64 2.76
N ALA A 377 -27.12 -2.94 1.79
CA ALA A 377 -28.45 -3.27 1.26
C ALA A 377 -28.47 -4.68 0.63
N SER A 378 -27.49 -5.01 -0.22
CA SER A 378 -27.39 -6.34 -0.84
C SER A 378 -27.19 -7.44 0.21
N LEU A 379 -26.35 -7.20 1.21
CA LEU A 379 -26.15 -8.10 2.35
C LEU A 379 -27.45 -8.29 3.17
N GLY A 380 -28.22 -7.21 3.34
CA GLY A 380 -29.55 -7.24 3.95
C GLY A 380 -30.52 -8.09 3.14
N ILE A 381 -30.58 -7.93 1.81
CA ILE A 381 -31.43 -8.74 0.93
C ILE A 381 -31.05 -10.22 1.03
N GLN A 382 -29.74 -10.55 1.01
CA GLN A 382 -29.28 -11.94 1.18
C GLN A 382 -29.65 -12.51 2.56
N ALA A 383 -29.56 -11.71 3.62
CA ALA A 383 -30.00 -12.10 4.95
C ALA A 383 -31.51 -12.33 5.02
N LEU A 384 -32.31 -11.49 4.35
CA LEU A 384 -33.76 -11.65 4.23
C LEU A 384 -34.12 -12.91 3.46
N THR A 385 -33.46 -13.15 2.33
CA THR A 385 -33.63 -14.36 1.51
C THR A 385 -33.36 -15.62 2.34
N LYS A 386 -32.26 -15.63 3.11
CA LYS A 386 -31.94 -16.72 4.03
C LYS A 386 -32.98 -16.89 5.14
N LEU A 387 -33.51 -15.80 5.69
CA LEU A 387 -34.56 -15.89 6.70
C LEU A 387 -35.85 -16.48 6.10
N LYS A 388 -36.27 -15.95 4.93
CA LYS A 388 -37.47 -16.39 4.23
C LYS A 388 -37.39 -17.83 3.71
N SER A 389 -36.18 -18.37 3.51
CA SER A 389 -36.04 -19.78 3.15
C SER A 389 -36.36 -20.74 4.29
N PHE A 390 -36.20 -20.30 5.54
CA PHE A 390 -36.57 -21.09 6.72
C PHE A 390 -38.01 -20.87 7.16
N THR A 391 -38.66 -19.78 6.75
CA THR A 391 -40.09 -19.56 6.97
C THR A 391 -40.91 -20.24 5.87
N THR A 392 -42.23 -20.32 6.02
CA THR A 392 -43.16 -21.01 5.09
C THR A 392 -43.36 -20.26 3.76
N ALA A 393 -42.38 -19.49 3.30
CA ALA A 393 -42.44 -18.74 2.05
C ALA A 393 -42.31 -19.65 0.82
N LEU A 394 -42.96 -19.25 -0.28
CA LEU A 394 -42.85 -19.95 -1.56
C LEU A 394 -41.42 -19.82 -2.12
N PRO A 395 -40.79 -20.90 -2.63
CA PRO A 395 -39.44 -20.84 -3.20
C PRO A 395 -39.29 -19.77 -4.28
N ALA A 396 -40.31 -19.57 -5.12
CA ALA A 396 -40.32 -18.53 -6.15
C ALA A 396 -40.08 -17.12 -5.58
N SER A 397 -40.68 -16.79 -4.43
CA SER A 397 -40.49 -15.49 -3.78
C SER A 397 -39.06 -15.31 -3.24
N VAL A 398 -38.44 -16.39 -2.78
CA VAL A 398 -37.07 -16.40 -2.28
C VAL A 398 -36.08 -16.21 -3.43
N PHE A 399 -36.29 -16.88 -4.57
CA PHE A 399 -35.47 -16.69 -5.77
C PHE A 399 -35.68 -15.32 -6.44
N ASP A 400 -36.87 -14.72 -6.33
CA ASP A 400 -37.11 -13.34 -6.77
C ASP A 400 -36.28 -12.34 -5.94
N LEU A 401 -36.26 -12.48 -4.60
CA LEU A 401 -35.41 -11.65 -3.73
C LEU A 401 -33.91 -11.82 -4.05
N LEU A 402 -33.47 -13.04 -4.30
CA LEU A 402 -32.09 -13.30 -4.71
C LEU A 402 -31.75 -12.64 -6.05
N THR A 403 -32.68 -12.71 -7.02
CA THR A 403 -32.50 -12.08 -8.33
C THR A 403 -32.42 -10.56 -8.21
N LYS A 404 -33.23 -9.95 -7.32
CA LYS A 404 -33.12 -8.52 -7.00
C LYS A 404 -31.74 -8.16 -6.42
N SER A 405 -31.20 -8.99 -5.53
CA SER A 405 -29.82 -8.81 -5.03
C SER A 405 -28.79 -8.91 -6.14
N ASP A 406 -28.91 -9.88 -7.05
CA ASP A 406 -27.97 -10.06 -8.17
C ASP A 406 -27.97 -8.85 -9.13
N VAL A 407 -29.16 -8.34 -9.47
CA VAL A 407 -29.29 -7.13 -10.31
C VAL A 407 -28.61 -5.94 -9.65
N GLN A 408 -28.83 -5.73 -8.35
CA GLN A 408 -28.20 -4.66 -7.59
C GLN A 408 -26.66 -4.83 -7.53
N ASN A 409 -26.17 -6.06 -7.36
CA ASN A 409 -24.73 -6.36 -7.37
C ASN A 409 -24.09 -5.98 -8.71
N CYS A 410 -24.75 -6.31 -9.82
CA CYS A 410 -24.29 -5.96 -11.16
C CYS A 410 -24.32 -4.45 -11.43
N GLN A 411 -25.41 -3.77 -11.04
CA GLN A 411 -25.55 -2.32 -11.23
C GLN A 411 -24.46 -1.51 -10.52
N HIS A 412 -24.00 -1.99 -9.36
CA HIS A 412 -22.99 -1.31 -8.55
C HIS A 412 -21.60 -1.95 -8.59
N SER A 413 -21.35 -2.88 -9.53
CA SER A 413 -20.05 -3.56 -9.69
C SER A 413 -19.52 -4.20 -8.39
N MET A 414 -20.41 -4.75 -7.57
CA MET A 414 -20.06 -5.34 -6.27
C MET A 414 -19.57 -6.78 -6.42
N THR A 415 -18.33 -6.94 -6.89
CA THR A 415 -17.71 -8.26 -7.14
C THR A 415 -17.63 -9.13 -5.89
N ASP A 416 -17.37 -8.52 -4.73
CA ASP A 416 -17.21 -9.23 -3.45
C ASP A 416 -18.49 -9.92 -2.98
N MET A 417 -19.65 -9.41 -3.41
CA MET A 417 -20.97 -9.95 -3.03
C MET A 417 -21.44 -11.10 -3.92
N LEU A 418 -20.78 -11.33 -5.07
CA LEU A 418 -21.15 -12.39 -6.01
C LEU A 418 -20.89 -13.79 -5.42
N GLY A 419 -19.75 -13.98 -4.75
CA GLY A 419 -19.43 -15.26 -4.09
C GLY A 419 -20.48 -15.68 -3.04
N PRO A 420 -20.81 -14.81 -2.06
CA PRO A 420 -21.91 -15.03 -1.13
C PRO A 420 -23.27 -15.28 -1.81
N ALA A 421 -23.59 -14.55 -2.90
CA ALA A 421 -24.83 -14.75 -3.63
C ALA A 421 -24.93 -16.13 -4.28
N TYR A 422 -23.86 -16.60 -4.95
CA TYR A 422 -23.82 -17.93 -5.58
C TYR A 422 -23.84 -19.06 -4.55
N THR A 423 -23.13 -18.92 -3.44
CA THR A 423 -23.15 -19.92 -2.36
C THR A 423 -24.53 -20.00 -1.71
N LEU A 424 -25.19 -18.85 -1.49
CA LEU A 424 -26.58 -18.83 -1.03
C LEU A 424 -27.52 -19.50 -2.05
N ARG A 425 -27.36 -19.20 -3.35
CA ARG A 425 -28.15 -19.84 -4.42
C ARG A 425 -28.00 -21.35 -4.42
N ALA A 426 -26.76 -21.85 -4.36
CA ALA A 426 -26.47 -23.27 -4.33
C ALA A 426 -27.04 -23.94 -3.07
N GLY A 427 -26.92 -23.27 -1.91
CA GLY A 427 -27.51 -23.72 -0.65
C GLY A 427 -29.04 -23.80 -0.71
N LEU A 428 -29.70 -22.82 -1.32
CA LEU A 428 -31.16 -22.81 -1.51
C LEU A 428 -31.61 -23.92 -2.46
N TRP A 429 -30.91 -24.13 -3.58
CA TRP A 429 -31.21 -25.24 -4.49
C TRP A 429 -31.04 -26.60 -3.82
N SER A 430 -29.99 -26.78 -3.00
CA SER A 430 -29.80 -28.01 -2.23
C SER A 430 -30.92 -28.19 -1.19
N TYR A 431 -31.31 -27.11 -0.49
CA TYR A 431 -32.35 -27.16 0.53
C TYR A 431 -33.76 -27.45 -0.03
N TYR A 432 -34.12 -26.84 -1.16
CA TYR A 432 -35.42 -27.07 -1.81
C TYR A 432 -35.45 -28.30 -2.72
N GLY A 433 -34.31 -28.67 -3.31
CA GLY A 433 -34.20 -29.80 -4.25
C GLY A 433 -34.15 -31.18 -3.59
N HIS A 434 -33.87 -31.26 -2.29
CA HIS A 434 -33.92 -32.50 -1.51
C HIS A 434 -35.27 -32.72 -0.79
N ARG A 435 -36.39 -32.27 -1.37
CA ARG A 435 -37.74 -32.53 -0.85
C ARG A 435 -38.54 -33.48 -1.72
#